data_AF-A0A1F2RWE9-F1
#
_entry.id   AF-A0A1F2RWE9-F1
#
_cell.length_a   1.000
_cell.length_b   1.000
_cell.length_c   1.000
_cell.angle_alpha   90.00
_cell.angle_beta   90.00
_cell.angle_gamma   90.00
#
_symmetry.space_group_name_H-M   'P 1'
#
loop_
_entity.id
_entity.type
_entity.pdbx_description
1 polymer ?
#
loop_
_entity_poly.entity_id
_entity_poly.type
_entity_poly.pdbx_seq_one_letter_code
_entity_poly.pdbx_strand_id
1 'polypeptide(L)'
;MADDTSLVSTPVTEEALGPCVVCGEDLDPTHHTECEGCMQPFHMRMTEGVEAKDCGYIWYDEASCASLFFCRSCFARVAGT
;
A
#
# COMPACT_ATOMS: atom_id res chain seq x y z
N MET A 1 38.31 -21.90 -21.14
CA MET A 1 36.86 -21.84 -21.40
C MET A 1 36.25 -21.77 -20.02
N ALA A 2 35.63 -20.65 -19.65
CA ALA A 2 35.15 -20.40 -18.29
C ALA A 2 33.66 -20.75 -18.23
N ASP A 3 33.32 -21.68 -17.34
CA ASP A 3 31.98 -22.21 -17.15
C ASP A 3 31.11 -21.30 -16.26
N ASP A 4 29.94 -20.98 -16.83
CA ASP A 4 28.60 -20.93 -16.22
C ASP A 4 28.51 -20.61 -14.71
N THR A 5 28.42 -19.33 -14.38
CA THR A 5 27.80 -18.91 -13.11
C THR A 5 26.29 -18.83 -13.34
N SER A 6 25.62 -19.94 -13.06
CA SER A 6 24.17 -20.04 -12.90
C SER A 6 23.70 -19.07 -11.80
N LEU A 7 23.13 -17.95 -12.21
CA LEU A 7 22.29 -17.10 -11.38
C LEU A 7 21.03 -17.90 -11.02
N VAL A 8 20.99 -18.50 -9.84
CA VAL A 8 19.75 -19.02 -9.27
C VAL A 8 18.86 -17.81 -8.93
N SER A 9 17.96 -17.48 -9.85
CA SER A 9 16.82 -16.63 -9.56
C SER A 9 15.89 -17.41 -8.64
N THR A 10 16.04 -17.23 -7.32
CA THR A 10 14.98 -17.62 -6.40
C THR A 10 13.69 -16.96 -6.88
N PRO A 11 12.59 -17.71 -7.10
CA PRO A 11 11.31 -17.06 -7.31
C PRO A 11 11.06 -16.22 -6.07
N VAL A 12 10.96 -14.91 -6.24
CA VAL A 12 10.35 -14.07 -5.22
C VAL A 12 8.95 -14.64 -5.07
N THR A 13 8.73 -15.43 -4.02
CA THR A 13 7.38 -15.84 -3.65
C THR A 13 6.69 -14.52 -3.37
N GLU A 14 5.83 -14.06 -4.29
CA GLU A 14 4.94 -12.93 -4.06
C GLU A 14 4.18 -13.23 -2.77
N GLU A 15 4.67 -12.69 -1.66
CA GLU A 15 4.02 -12.82 -0.36
C GLU A 15 2.67 -12.16 -0.53
N ALA A 16 1.60 -12.97 -0.49
CA ALA A 16 0.26 -12.46 -0.62
C ALA A 16 0.03 -11.43 0.50
N LEU A 17 -0.06 -10.15 0.12
CA LEU A 17 -0.22 -9.00 1.01
C LEU A 17 -1.53 -9.02 1.81
N GLY A 18 -2.38 -10.01 1.55
CA GLY A 18 -3.70 -10.15 2.13
C GLY A 18 -4.76 -9.28 1.43
N PRO A 19 -6.02 -9.39 1.86
CA PRO A 19 -7.10 -8.60 1.31
C PRO A 19 -7.12 -7.18 1.89
N CYS A 20 -7.51 -6.22 1.07
CA CYS A 20 -7.82 -4.86 1.49
C CYS A 20 -8.97 -4.88 2.50
N VAL A 21 -8.78 -4.30 3.68
CA VAL A 21 -9.79 -4.33 4.75
C VAL A 21 -11.06 -3.53 4.38
N VAL A 22 -11.01 -2.62 3.41
CA VAL A 22 -12.17 -1.82 2.97
C VAL A 22 -13.04 -2.55 1.96
N CYS A 23 -12.46 -3.11 0.89
CA CYS A 23 -13.24 -3.73 -0.19
C CYS A 23 -13.23 -5.27 -0.15
N GLY A 24 -12.33 -5.87 0.63
CA GLY A 24 -12.17 -7.32 0.76
C GLY A 24 -11.47 -8.00 -0.41
N GLU A 25 -11.01 -7.24 -1.40
CA GLU A 25 -10.27 -7.76 -2.55
C GLU A 25 -8.77 -7.84 -2.29
N ASP A 26 -8.10 -8.75 -2.99
CA ASP A 26 -6.65 -8.93 -2.87
C ASP A 26 -5.89 -7.65 -3.23
N LEU A 27 -4.83 -7.40 -2.47
CA LEU A 27 -3.95 -6.27 -2.69
C LEU A 27 -2.97 -6.55 -3.82
N ASP A 28 -2.81 -5.55 -4.67
CA ASP A 28 -1.76 -5.55 -5.68
C ASP A 28 -0.41 -5.19 -5.01
N PRO A 29 0.67 -5.94 -5.28
CA PRO A 29 1.98 -5.67 -4.68
C PRO A 29 2.60 -4.34 -5.07
N THR A 30 2.10 -3.69 -6.11
CA THR A 30 2.60 -2.39 -6.61
C THR A 30 1.74 -1.23 -6.13
N HIS A 31 0.46 -1.46 -5.82
CA HIS A 31 -0.52 -0.41 -5.51
C HIS A 31 -1.22 -0.64 -4.16
N HIS A 32 -0.44 -0.89 -3.12
CA HIS A 32 -0.91 -1.00 -1.74
C HIS A 32 -0.13 -0.08 -0.79
N THR A 33 -0.70 0.15 0.39
CA THR A 33 -0.05 0.84 1.51
C THR A 33 -0.69 0.38 2.83
N GLU A 34 -0.15 0.84 3.95
CA GLU A 34 -0.70 0.61 5.29
C GLU A 34 -1.37 1.89 5.84
N CYS A 35 -2.44 1.72 6.63
CA CYS A 35 -3.08 2.84 7.32
C CYS A 35 -2.35 3.17 8.62
N GLU A 36 -1.89 4.42 8.76
CA GLU A 36 -1.19 4.92 9.96
C GLU A 36 -2.03 4.82 11.25
N GLY A 37 -3.37 4.76 11.13
CA GLY A 37 -4.26 4.62 12.27
C GLY A 37 -4.55 3.18 12.75
N CYS A 38 -4.51 2.17 11.87
CA CYS A 38 -4.87 0.78 12.22
C CYS A 38 -3.83 -0.27 11.78
N MET A 39 -2.77 0.14 11.09
CA MET A 39 -1.69 -0.71 10.59
C MET A 39 -2.20 -1.90 9.77
N GLN A 40 -3.33 -1.73 9.09
CA GLN A 40 -3.86 -2.72 8.16
C GLN A 40 -3.53 -2.31 6.72
N PRO A 41 -3.47 -3.26 5.78
CA PRO A 41 -3.09 -2.96 4.40
C PRO A 41 -4.32 -2.59 3.54
N PHE A 42 -4.13 -1.68 2.59
CA PHE A 42 -5.18 -1.07 1.76
C PHE A 42 -4.71 -0.77 0.34
N HIS A 43 -5.65 -0.74 -0.62
CA HIS A 43 -5.36 -0.23 -1.97
C HIS A 43 -5.10 1.28 -1.92
N MET A 44 -3.96 1.68 -2.48
CA MET A 44 -3.58 3.08 -2.64
C MET A 44 -3.14 3.31 -4.08
N ARG A 45 -3.78 4.29 -4.73
CA ARG A 45 -3.34 4.76 -6.03
C ARG A 45 -2.08 5.61 -5.87
N MET A 46 -0.94 5.08 -6.28
CA MET A 46 0.35 5.79 -6.23
C MET A 46 0.56 6.80 -7.38
N THR A 47 -0.21 6.70 -8.47
CA THR A 47 -0.01 7.54 -9.67
C THR A 47 -1.36 8.00 -10.24
N GLU A 48 -1.47 9.30 -10.54
CA GLU A 48 -2.61 9.85 -11.26
C GLU A 48 -2.68 9.25 -12.68
N GLY A 49 -3.88 8.84 -13.12
CA GLY A 49 -4.11 8.28 -14.46
C GLY A 49 -4.01 6.76 -14.59
N VAL A 50 -3.57 6.04 -13.55
CA VAL A 50 -3.71 4.57 -13.49
C VAL A 50 -5.10 4.24 -12.94
N GLU A 51 -5.82 3.30 -13.58
CA GLU A 51 -7.05 2.72 -13.04
C GLU A 51 -6.73 1.81 -11.84
N ALA A 52 -6.39 2.44 -10.71
CA ALA A 52 -6.21 1.76 -9.43
C ALA A 52 -7.34 2.13 -8.46
N LYS A 53 -7.71 1.19 -7.59
CA LYS A 53 -8.68 1.44 -6.52
C LYS A 53 -8.05 2.34 -5.47
N ASP A 54 -8.86 3.24 -4.94
CA ASP A 54 -8.47 4.11 -3.83
C ASP A 54 -9.44 3.85 -2.67
N CYS A 55 -8.94 3.18 -1.63
CA CYS A 55 -9.75 2.72 -0.50
C CYS A 55 -9.52 3.58 0.76
N GLY A 56 -8.80 4.69 0.65
CA GLY A 56 -8.51 5.57 1.78
C GLY A 56 -8.30 7.01 1.36
N TYR A 57 -7.54 7.73 2.19
CA TYR A 57 -7.23 9.14 2.01
C TYR A 57 -5.76 9.38 2.31
N ILE A 58 -5.12 10.18 1.45
CA ILE A 58 -3.78 10.70 1.70
C ILE A 58 -3.93 12.05 2.40
N TRP A 59 -3.29 12.17 3.56
CA TRP A 59 -3.18 13.43 4.31
C TRP A 59 -1.70 13.83 4.36
N TYR A 60 -1.36 15.02 3.90
CA TYR A 60 -0.07 15.64 4.18
C TYR A 60 0.00 16.26 5.59
N ASP A 61 0.76 15.65 6.50
CA ASP A 61 1.06 16.21 7.82
C ASP A 61 2.17 17.25 7.71
N GLU A 62 1.84 18.52 8.01
CA GLU A 62 2.78 19.64 7.91
C GLU A 62 3.86 19.63 8.99
N ALA A 63 3.61 19.02 10.16
CA ALA A 63 4.56 18.98 11.25
C ALA A 63 5.67 17.95 10.98
N SER A 64 5.31 16.80 10.40
CA SER A 64 6.28 15.79 9.97
C SER A 64 6.75 15.96 8.51
N CYS A 65 6.16 16.91 7.77
CA CYS A 65 6.38 17.10 6.34
C CYS A 65 6.25 15.78 5.54
N ALA A 66 5.23 14.99 5.86
CA ALA A 66 5.07 13.64 5.34
C ALA A 66 3.64 13.37 4.87
N SER A 67 3.51 12.60 3.79
CA SER A 67 2.22 12.07 3.33
C SER A 67 1.89 10.79 4.09
N LEU A 68 0.82 10.84 4.86
CA LEU A 68 0.28 9.73 5.63
C LEU A 68 -0.95 9.18 4.92
N PHE A 69 -1.14 7.87 5.01
CA PHE A 69 -2.34 7.21 4.50
C PHE A 69 -3.25 6.79 5.65
N PHE A 70 -4.54 7.13 5.54
CA PHE A 70 -5.55 6.71 6.49
C PHE A 70 -6.75 6.06 5.77
N CYS A 71 -7.22 4.93 6.28
CA CYS A 71 -8.50 4.38 5.87
C CYS A 71 -9.63 5.32 6.28
N ARG A 72 -10.80 5.23 5.63
CA ARG A 72 -11.94 6.14 5.87
C ARG A 72 -12.35 6.22 7.35
N SER A 73 -12.31 5.11 8.08
CA SER A 73 -12.66 5.05 9.49
C SER A 73 -11.63 5.74 10.40
N CYS A 74 -10.34 5.58 10.11
CA CYS A 74 -9.28 6.24 10.86
C CYS A 74 -9.20 7.73 10.50
N PHE A 75 -9.36 8.07 9.22
CA PHE A 75 -9.40 9.46 8.75
C PHE A 75 -10.51 10.25 9.45
N ALA A 76 -11.71 9.69 9.59
CA ALA A 76 -12.81 10.35 10.30
C ALA A 76 -12.50 10.67 11.77
N ARG A 77 -11.59 9.92 12.42
CA ARG A 77 -11.16 10.17 13.80
C ARG A 77 -10.12 11.29 13.90
N VAL A 78 -9.25 11.43 12.90
CA VAL A 78 -8.20 12.46 12.87
C VAL A 78 -8.66 13.78 12.26
N ALA A 79 -9.62 13.75 11.32
CA ALA A 79 -10.17 14.94 10.68
C ALA A 79 -11.29 15.62 11.51
N GLY A 80 -11.70 15.01 12.62
CA GLY A 80 -12.80 15.44 13.49
C GLY A 80 -12.32 15.91 14.86
N THR A 81 -11.58 17.04 14.89
CA THR A 81 -11.44 17.93 16.05
C THR A 81 -11.51 19.37 15.58
#